data_AF-Q3M7U4-F1
#
_entry.id   AF-Q3M7U4-F1
#
_cell.length_a   1.000
_cell.length_b   1.000
_cell.length_c   1.000
_cell.angle_alpha   90.00
_cell.angle_beta   90.00
_cell.angle_gamma   90.00
#
_symmetry.space_group_name_H-M   'P 1'
#
loop_
_entity.id
_entity.type
_entity.pdbx_description
1 polymer ?
#
loop_
_entity_poly.entity_id
_entity_poly.type
_entity_poly.pdbx_seq_one_letter_code
_entity_poly.pdbx_strand_id
1 'polypeptide(L)'
;MLSNLELLQQFVAQSVQKQEILLANSTLQAQTAYKINQIIAKTEGVIATAPLTHTPLEFSVKATSSYWELINEVLAEHNYILTGEIDSRNCYRYQYCQIPKGYQMHCMKSVHLWRSWWKYRKNTMQLGIPLDLLIRTRNSWYPVRDLTISDGLLYIKTLGSEIAVHSDDLVIWLSKIEQKFPSTTEI
;
A
#
# COMPACT_ATOMS: atom_id res chain seq x y z
N MET A 1 18.53 -6.84 -15.51
CA MET A 1 18.82 -6.82 -14.05
C MET A 1 17.53 -6.38 -13.36
N LEU A 2 17.09 -7.07 -12.30
CA LEU A 2 15.85 -6.70 -11.60
C LEU A 2 15.96 -5.30 -10.98
N SER A 3 14.97 -4.45 -11.19
CA SER A 3 14.82 -3.19 -10.48
C SER A 3 14.49 -3.43 -9.00
N ASN A 4 14.59 -2.38 -8.17
CA ASN A 4 14.22 -2.47 -6.76
C ASN A 4 12.73 -2.76 -6.57
N LEU A 5 11.87 -2.16 -7.40
CA LEU A 5 10.43 -2.41 -7.38
C LEU A 5 10.12 -3.88 -7.70
N GLU A 6 10.67 -4.41 -8.80
CA GLU A 6 10.43 -5.81 -9.20
C GLU A 6 10.93 -6.79 -8.13
N LEU A 7 12.08 -6.53 -7.51
CA LEU A 7 12.62 -7.39 -6.45
C LEU A 7 11.72 -7.38 -5.21
N LEU A 8 11.21 -6.21 -4.80
CA LEU A 8 10.28 -6.10 -3.67
C LEU A 8 8.93 -6.76 -3.98
N GLN A 9 8.41 -6.60 -5.20
CA GLN A 9 7.19 -7.28 -5.66
C GLN A 9 7.36 -8.80 -5.59
N GLN A 10 8.48 -9.33 -6.07
CA GLN A 10 8.78 -10.76 -5.98
C GLN A 10 8.90 -11.22 -4.51
N PHE A 11 9.53 -10.43 -3.66
CA PHE A 11 9.63 -10.73 -2.23
C PHE A 11 8.26 -10.83 -1.55
N VAL A 12 7.38 -9.85 -1.75
CA VAL A 12 6.04 -9.90 -1.15
C VAL A 12 5.23 -11.06 -1.73
N ALA A 13 5.20 -11.22 -3.05
CA ALA A 13 4.45 -12.28 -3.72
C ALA A 13 4.89 -13.68 -3.27
N GLN A 14 6.20 -13.97 -3.27
CA GLN A 14 6.73 -15.26 -2.84
C GLN A 14 6.50 -15.50 -1.35
N SER A 15 6.62 -14.47 -0.51
CA SER A 15 6.34 -14.58 0.92
C SER A 15 4.86 -14.91 1.20
N VAL A 16 3.93 -14.25 0.49
CA VAL A 16 2.49 -14.54 0.57
C VAL A 16 2.19 -15.98 0.15
N GLN A 17 2.90 -16.50 -0.86
CA GLN A 17 2.80 -17.89 -1.31
C GLN A 17 3.58 -18.88 -0.42
N LYS A 18 4.22 -18.41 0.65
CA LYS A 18 5.10 -19.19 1.55
C LYS A 18 6.24 -19.89 0.82
N GLN A 19 6.75 -19.29 -0.24
CA GLN A 19 7.88 -19.77 -1.02
C GLN A 19 9.19 -19.14 -0.55
N GLU A 20 10.26 -19.93 -0.61
CA GLU A 20 11.62 -19.44 -0.36
C GLU A 20 12.09 -18.60 -1.55
N ILE A 21 12.92 -17.59 -1.27
CA ILE A 21 13.39 -16.60 -2.24
C ILE A 21 14.92 -16.51 -2.18
N LEU A 22 15.54 -16.34 -3.35
CA LEU A 22 16.94 -15.96 -3.48
C LEU A 22 17.11 -15.10 -4.74
N LEU A 23 17.01 -13.78 -4.58
CA LEU A 23 17.13 -12.80 -5.66
C LEU A 23 18.04 -11.66 -5.20
N ALA A 24 18.76 -11.05 -6.13
CA ALA A 24 19.60 -9.89 -5.82
C ALA A 24 19.70 -8.94 -7.01
N ASN A 25 19.93 -7.66 -6.70
CA ASN A 25 20.32 -6.65 -7.67
C ASN A 25 21.50 -5.80 -7.13
N SER A 26 21.71 -4.62 -7.72
CA SER A 26 22.84 -3.75 -7.36
C SER A 26 22.74 -3.19 -5.94
N THR A 27 21.54 -3.10 -5.36
CA THR A 27 21.29 -2.42 -4.07
C THR A 27 20.58 -3.29 -3.02
N LEU A 28 19.76 -4.24 -3.44
CA LEU A 28 18.93 -5.10 -2.61
C LEU A 28 19.23 -6.59 -2.84
N GLN A 29 19.01 -7.37 -1.80
CA GLN A 29 19.01 -8.84 -1.84
C GLN A 29 17.78 -9.34 -1.08
N ALA A 30 16.99 -10.20 -1.74
CA ALA A 30 15.95 -10.99 -1.11
C ALA A 30 16.50 -12.40 -0.86
N GLN A 31 16.43 -12.88 0.37
CA GLN A 31 16.85 -14.24 0.69
C GLN A 31 15.96 -14.87 1.76
N THR A 32 15.92 -16.21 1.79
CA THR A 32 15.37 -16.96 2.93
C THR A 32 16.48 -17.38 3.87
N ALA A 33 16.33 -17.09 5.17
CA ALA A 33 17.18 -17.60 6.23
C ALA A 33 16.31 -18.07 7.40
N TYR A 34 16.53 -19.30 7.89
CA TYR A 34 15.76 -19.86 9.02
C TYR A 34 14.23 -19.75 8.87
N LYS A 35 13.71 -20.04 7.66
CA LYS A 35 12.28 -19.92 7.31
C LYS A 35 11.70 -18.50 7.42
N ILE A 36 12.57 -17.50 7.35
CA ILE A 36 12.20 -16.09 7.28
C ILE A 36 12.68 -15.57 5.92
N ASN A 37 11.76 -15.09 5.11
CA ASN A 37 12.13 -14.30 3.94
C ASN A 37 12.54 -12.91 4.43
N GLN A 38 13.63 -12.38 3.90
CA GLN A 38 14.14 -11.07 4.29
C GLN A 38 14.65 -10.29 3.08
N ILE A 39 14.45 -8.97 3.14
CA ILE A 39 15.11 -8.00 2.25
C ILE A 39 16.27 -7.38 2.99
N ILE A 40 17.42 -7.40 2.35
CA ILE A 40 18.67 -6.80 2.82
C ILE A 40 19.06 -5.71 1.83
N ALA A 41 19.13 -4.48 2.31
CA ALA A 41 19.76 -3.39 1.59
C ALA A 41 21.25 -3.35 1.92
N LYS A 42 22.10 -3.19 0.90
CA LYS A 42 23.57 -3.22 1.07
C LYS A 42 24.07 -2.17 2.07
N THR A 43 23.41 -1.03 2.18
CA THR A 43 23.78 0.11 3.04
C THR A 43 23.10 0.11 4.40
N GLU A 44 22.00 -0.62 4.58
CA GLU A 44 21.13 -0.50 5.78
C GLU A 44 20.95 -1.83 6.54
N GLY A 45 21.43 -2.94 5.97
CA GLY A 45 21.19 -4.29 6.48
C GLY A 45 19.78 -4.77 6.18
N VAL A 46 19.21 -5.58 7.08
CA VAL A 46 17.85 -6.10 6.93
C VAL A 46 16.84 -4.94 7.07
N ILE A 47 15.99 -4.76 6.05
CA ILE A 47 14.98 -3.69 6.01
C ILE A 47 13.56 -4.22 6.02
N ALA A 48 13.33 -5.48 5.66
CA ALA A 48 12.03 -6.13 5.77
C ALA A 48 12.18 -7.63 6.04
N THR A 49 11.24 -8.20 6.77
CA THR A 49 11.17 -9.65 7.03
C THR A 49 9.74 -10.17 6.96
N ALA A 50 9.60 -11.44 6.62
CA ALA A 50 8.34 -12.19 6.56
C ALA A 50 8.58 -13.63 7.06
N PRO A 51 8.23 -13.96 8.31
CA PRO A 51 8.35 -15.32 8.84
C PRO A 51 7.33 -16.25 8.17
N LEU A 52 7.81 -17.22 7.37
CA LEU A 52 6.94 -18.08 6.56
C LEU A 52 6.10 -19.06 7.40
N THR A 53 6.49 -19.28 8.65
CA THR A 53 5.79 -20.15 9.60
C THR A 53 4.59 -19.48 10.25
N HIS A 54 4.49 -18.14 10.22
CA HIS A 54 3.40 -17.42 10.86
C HIS A 54 2.09 -17.54 10.06
N THR A 55 0.97 -17.68 10.78
CA THR A 55 -0.38 -17.68 10.20
C THR A 55 -1.31 -16.89 11.14
N PRO A 56 -1.84 -15.72 10.74
CA PRO A 56 -1.63 -15.08 9.43
C PRO A 56 -0.17 -14.66 9.20
N LEU A 57 0.24 -14.56 7.94
CA LEU A 57 1.55 -14.03 7.58
C LEU A 57 1.61 -12.56 8.02
N GLU A 58 2.76 -12.16 8.58
CA GLU A 58 3.03 -10.77 8.94
C GLU A 58 4.32 -10.32 8.29
N PHE A 59 4.39 -9.05 7.89
CA PHE A 59 5.64 -8.42 7.50
C PHE A 59 6.11 -7.49 8.61
N SER A 60 7.42 -7.43 8.83
CA SER A 60 8.06 -6.42 9.65
C SER A 60 8.95 -5.58 8.77
N VAL A 61 8.80 -4.26 8.80
CA VAL A 61 9.53 -3.35 7.92
C VAL A 61 10.18 -2.24 8.75
N LYS A 62 11.46 -1.97 8.52
CA LYS A 62 12.24 -0.99 9.27
C LYS A 62 11.79 0.44 8.95
N ALA A 63 11.37 1.18 9.98
CA ALA A 63 10.78 2.52 9.85
C ALA A 63 11.71 3.55 9.20
N THR A 64 13.03 3.40 9.39
CA THR A 64 14.05 4.33 8.88
C THR A 64 14.63 3.94 7.53
N SER A 65 14.05 2.95 6.84
CA SER A 65 14.62 2.49 5.58
C SER A 65 14.39 3.51 4.47
N SER A 66 15.38 3.72 3.60
CA SER A 66 15.18 4.55 2.39
C SER A 66 14.18 3.94 1.39
N TYR A 67 13.87 2.65 1.54
CA TYR A 67 12.90 1.91 0.72
C TYR A 67 11.50 1.88 1.34
N TRP A 68 11.28 2.58 2.46
CA TRP A 68 10.05 2.55 3.24
C TRP A 68 8.79 2.81 2.41
N GLU A 69 8.78 3.88 1.61
CA GLU A 69 7.65 4.23 0.75
C GLU A 69 7.35 3.14 -0.29
N LEU A 70 8.40 2.60 -0.94
CA LEU A 70 8.28 1.58 -1.98
C LEU A 70 7.76 0.25 -1.42
N ILE A 71 8.21 -0.14 -0.23
CA ILE A 71 7.73 -1.37 0.43
C ILE A 71 6.26 -1.21 0.82
N ASN A 72 5.86 -0.03 1.31
CA ASN A 72 4.47 0.26 1.65
C ASN A 72 3.53 0.14 0.44
N GLU A 73 3.95 0.67 -0.70
CA GLU A 73 3.23 0.56 -1.96
C GLU A 73 3.02 -0.91 -2.35
N VAL A 74 4.10 -1.70 -2.40
CA VAL A 74 4.04 -3.12 -2.78
C VAL A 74 3.22 -3.96 -1.80
N LEU A 75 3.31 -3.68 -0.50
CA LEU A 75 2.50 -4.37 0.52
C LEU A 75 1.01 -4.06 0.34
N ALA A 76 0.67 -2.80 0.04
CA ALA A 76 -0.70 -2.40 -0.22
C ALA A 76 -1.30 -3.12 -1.45
N GLU A 77 -0.53 -3.33 -2.52
CA GLU A 77 -0.96 -4.13 -3.68
C GLU A 77 -1.39 -5.56 -3.30
N HIS A 78 -0.83 -6.09 -2.21
CA HIS A 78 -1.15 -7.41 -1.66
C HIS A 78 -2.11 -7.35 -0.46
N ASN A 79 -2.75 -6.20 -0.24
CA ASN A 79 -3.68 -5.90 0.85
C ASN A 79 -3.07 -5.99 2.26
N TYR A 80 -1.77 -5.74 2.42
CA TYR A 80 -1.14 -5.62 3.73
C TYR A 80 -1.09 -4.16 4.16
N ILE A 81 -1.50 -3.91 5.40
CA ILE A 81 -1.52 -2.58 6.00
C ILE A 81 -0.70 -2.55 7.28
N LEU A 82 -0.16 -1.37 7.58
CA LEU A 82 0.49 -1.11 8.85
C LEU A 82 -0.51 -1.27 9.99
N THR A 83 -0.13 -2.05 11.00
CA THR A 83 -0.93 -2.32 12.20
C THR A 83 -0.06 -2.16 13.44
N GLY A 84 -0.55 -1.35 14.39
CA GLY A 84 0.11 -1.15 15.68
C GLY A 84 1.21 -0.08 15.66
N GLU A 85 1.98 -0.05 16.73
CA GLU A 85 3.08 0.89 16.92
C GLU A 85 4.42 0.25 16.51
N ILE A 86 5.44 1.10 16.42
CA ILE A 86 6.82 0.67 16.19
C ILE A 86 7.27 -0.29 17.31
N ASP A 87 7.87 -1.41 16.94
CA ASP A 87 8.43 -2.36 17.91
C ASP A 87 9.79 -1.90 18.49
N SER A 88 10.34 -2.67 19.43
CA SER A 88 11.63 -2.38 20.04
C SER A 88 12.83 -2.39 19.06
N ARG A 89 12.64 -2.85 17.83
CA ARG A 89 13.64 -2.90 16.76
C ARG A 89 13.45 -1.80 15.72
N ASN A 90 12.59 -0.83 16.01
CA ASN A 90 12.24 0.26 15.10
C ASN A 90 11.57 -0.24 13.80
N CYS A 91 10.82 -1.34 13.90
CA CYS A 91 10.06 -1.92 12.80
C CYS A 91 8.56 -1.74 13.00
N TYR A 92 7.88 -1.44 11.91
CA TYR A 92 6.42 -1.51 11.85
C TYR A 92 5.97 -2.90 11.42
N ARG A 93 4.82 -3.31 11.93
CA ARG A 93 4.19 -4.59 11.60
C ARG A 93 3.08 -4.38 10.58
N TYR A 94 2.97 -5.32 9.66
CA TYR A 94 1.97 -5.31 8.60
C TYR A 94 1.18 -6.59 8.61
N GLN A 95 -0.13 -6.46 8.54
CA GLN A 95 -1.06 -7.57 8.51
C GLN A 95 -1.99 -7.46 7.31
N TYR A 96 -2.45 -8.62 6.85
CA TYR A 96 -3.45 -8.68 5.78
C TYR A 96 -4.75 -8.02 6.24
N CYS A 97 -5.30 -7.15 5.38
CA CYS A 97 -6.57 -6.49 5.58
C CYS A 97 -7.51 -6.84 4.44
N GLN A 98 -8.67 -7.38 4.78
CA GLN A 98 -9.70 -7.63 3.78
C GLN A 98 -10.24 -6.30 3.23
N ILE A 99 -10.29 -6.19 1.90
CA ILE A 99 -10.86 -5.03 1.21
C ILE A 99 -12.16 -5.39 0.48
N PRO A 100 -13.05 -4.42 0.20
CA PRO A 100 -14.23 -4.64 -0.62
C PRO A 100 -13.87 -5.12 -2.03
N LYS A 101 -14.70 -5.99 -2.61
CA LYS A 101 -14.51 -6.51 -3.97
C LYS A 101 -14.56 -5.38 -5.01
N GLY A 102 -13.71 -5.47 -6.02
CA GLY A 102 -13.63 -4.47 -7.10
C GLY A 102 -12.82 -3.22 -6.74
N TYR A 103 -12.06 -3.27 -5.65
CA TYR A 103 -11.13 -2.20 -5.25
C TYR A 103 -9.70 -2.71 -5.25
N GLN A 104 -8.76 -1.79 -5.40
CA GLN A 104 -7.34 -1.98 -5.19
C GLN A 104 -6.88 -1.03 -4.09
N MET A 105 -6.01 -1.51 -3.21
CA MET A 105 -5.42 -0.72 -2.14
C MET A 105 -4.13 -0.04 -2.59
N HIS A 106 -3.94 1.18 -2.09
CA HIS A 106 -2.75 2.00 -2.30
C HIS A 106 -2.23 2.45 -0.94
N CYS A 107 -0.90 2.54 -0.80
CA CYS A 107 -0.23 3.21 0.30
C CYS A 107 0.89 4.07 -0.29
N MET A 108 0.62 5.36 -0.45
CA MET A 108 1.61 6.34 -0.94
C MET A 108 1.39 7.69 -0.26
N LYS A 109 2.20 8.68 -0.61
CA LYS A 109 2.03 10.05 -0.13
C LYS A 109 0.63 10.60 -0.44
N SER A 110 0.05 11.36 0.48
CA SER A 110 -1.31 11.86 0.39
C SER A 110 -1.58 12.72 -0.86
N VAL A 111 -0.56 13.38 -1.40
CA VAL A 111 -0.65 14.07 -2.70
C VAL A 111 -1.08 13.16 -3.87
N HIS A 112 -0.78 11.86 -3.82
CA HIS A 112 -1.22 10.91 -4.85
C HIS A 112 -2.72 10.62 -4.76
N LEU A 113 -3.28 10.57 -3.55
CA LEU A 113 -4.74 10.49 -3.36
C LEU A 113 -5.43 11.74 -3.92
N TRP A 114 -4.90 12.94 -3.64
CA TRP A 114 -5.44 14.18 -4.19
C TRP A 114 -5.42 14.20 -5.73
N ARG A 115 -4.31 13.75 -6.34
CA ARG A 115 -4.22 13.63 -7.82
C ARG A 115 -5.27 12.68 -8.38
N SER A 116 -5.48 11.53 -7.73
CA SER A 116 -6.51 10.56 -8.13
C SER A 116 -7.92 11.14 -8.02
N TRP A 117 -8.20 11.86 -6.94
CA TRP A 117 -9.46 12.57 -6.74
C TRP A 117 -9.72 13.64 -7.80
N TRP A 118 -8.70 14.42 -8.15
CA TRP A 118 -8.82 15.48 -9.15
C TRP A 118 -9.15 14.90 -10.54
N LYS A 119 -8.47 13.82 -10.94
CA LYS A 119 -8.77 13.10 -12.18
C LYS A 119 -10.19 12.57 -12.21
N TYR A 120 -10.64 12.00 -11.09
CA TYR A 120 -12.01 11.52 -10.92
C TYR A 120 -13.02 12.66 -11.11
N ARG A 121 -12.90 13.74 -10.34
CA ARG A 121 -13.78 14.93 -10.39
C ARG A 121 -13.91 15.55 -11.78
N LYS A 122 -12.81 15.58 -12.55
CA LYS A 122 -12.82 16.09 -13.92
C LYS A 122 -13.66 15.24 -14.86
N ASN A 123 -13.71 13.93 -14.63
CA ASN A 123 -14.34 12.95 -15.52
C ASN A 123 -15.74 12.54 -15.08
N THR A 124 -16.18 12.87 -13.87
CA THR A 124 -17.51 12.52 -13.35
C THR A 124 -18.39 13.76 -13.14
N MET A 125 -19.38 13.92 -14.01
CA MET A 125 -20.51 14.85 -13.83
C MET A 125 -21.69 14.21 -13.07
N GLN A 126 -21.47 13.10 -12.34
CA GLN A 126 -22.56 12.35 -11.73
C GLN A 126 -23.01 13.00 -10.40
N LEU A 127 -24.33 13.22 -10.29
CA LEU A 127 -24.99 13.57 -9.04
C LEU A 127 -25.02 12.35 -8.11
N GLY A 128 -24.14 12.31 -7.10
CA GLY A 128 -24.09 11.23 -6.11
C GLY A 128 -22.89 11.31 -5.18
N ILE A 129 -22.85 10.44 -4.16
CA ILE A 129 -21.64 10.25 -3.33
C ILE A 129 -20.67 9.38 -4.13
N PRO A 130 -19.46 9.86 -4.43
CA PRO A 130 -18.49 9.08 -5.18
C PRO A 130 -18.01 7.89 -4.34
N LEU A 131 -18.18 6.69 -4.87
CA LEU A 131 -17.74 5.45 -4.20
C LEU A 131 -16.40 4.96 -4.75
N ASP A 132 -15.82 5.68 -5.71
CA ASP A 132 -14.63 5.25 -6.43
C ASP A 132 -13.35 5.35 -5.59
N LEU A 133 -13.36 6.20 -4.56
CA LEU A 133 -12.24 6.38 -3.64
C LEU A 133 -12.71 6.20 -2.20
N LEU A 134 -12.06 5.28 -1.47
CA LEU A 134 -12.33 5.01 -0.06
C LEU A 134 -11.08 5.30 0.76
N ILE A 135 -11.21 5.94 1.92
CA ILE A 135 -10.14 6.14 2.88
C ILE A 135 -10.36 5.26 4.10
N ARG A 136 -9.29 4.71 4.67
CA ARG A 136 -9.38 3.97 5.93
C ARG A 136 -9.39 4.94 7.09
N THR A 137 -10.46 4.95 7.89
CA THR A 137 -10.49 5.64 9.19
C THR A 137 -11.10 4.72 10.23
N ARG A 138 -10.61 4.73 11.47
CA ARG A 138 -11.17 3.91 12.58
C ARG A 138 -11.40 2.43 12.19
N ASN A 139 -10.43 1.83 11.50
CA ASN A 139 -10.48 0.45 10.99
C ASN A 139 -11.58 0.13 9.97
N SER A 140 -12.28 1.12 9.42
CA SER A 140 -13.32 0.94 8.39
C SER A 140 -13.01 1.77 7.15
N TRP A 141 -13.54 1.33 6.00
CA TRP A 141 -13.41 2.03 4.72
C TRP A 141 -14.58 3.00 4.53
N TYR A 142 -14.28 4.26 4.31
CA TYR A 142 -15.28 5.31 4.12
C TYR A 142 -15.11 5.99 2.76
N PRO A 143 -16.20 6.25 2.02
CA PRO A 143 -16.13 7.03 0.80
C PRO A 143 -15.58 8.43 1.07
N VAL A 144 -14.62 8.83 0.23
CA VAL A 144 -14.10 10.19 0.21
C VAL A 144 -15.17 11.07 -0.44
N ARG A 145 -15.72 12.02 0.31
CA ARG A 145 -16.73 12.96 -0.19
C ARG A 145 -16.13 14.18 -0.86
N ASP A 146 -15.03 14.67 -0.28
CA ASP A 146 -14.36 15.86 -0.76
C ASP A 146 -12.90 15.86 -0.30
N LEU A 147 -12.05 16.50 -1.11
CA LEU A 147 -10.63 16.68 -0.83
C LEU A 147 -10.24 18.11 -1.16
N THR A 148 -9.74 18.82 -0.16
CA THR A 148 -9.22 20.19 -0.31
C THR A 148 -7.77 20.23 0.15
N ILE A 149 -6.94 21.03 -0.51
CA ILE A 149 -5.55 21.26 -0.12
C ILE A 149 -5.40 22.72 0.32
N SER A 150 -4.80 22.95 1.48
CA SER A 150 -4.42 24.27 1.98
C SER A 150 -3.12 24.15 2.76
N ASP A 151 -2.18 25.06 2.51
CA ASP A 151 -0.96 25.21 3.32
C ASP A 151 -0.15 23.90 3.53
N GLY A 152 -0.09 23.05 2.50
CA GLY A 152 0.61 21.75 2.56
C GLY A 152 -0.16 20.63 3.25
N LEU A 153 -1.35 20.91 3.77
CA LEU A 153 -2.26 19.92 4.34
C LEU A 153 -3.35 19.52 3.33
N LEU A 154 -3.61 18.22 3.28
CA LEU A 154 -4.74 17.62 2.59
C LEU A 154 -5.86 17.33 3.60
N TYR A 155 -7.00 17.97 3.40
CA TYR A 155 -8.22 17.78 4.18
C TYR A 155 -9.11 16.77 3.47
N ILE A 156 -9.27 15.59 4.07
CA ILE A 156 -10.03 14.45 3.56
C ILE A 156 -11.36 14.41 4.30
N LYS A 157 -12.46 14.75 3.61
CA LYS A 157 -13.81 14.69 4.18
C LYS A 157 -14.50 13.37 3.83
N THR A 158 -15.10 12.75 4.83
CA THR A 158 -16.00 11.59 4.70
C THR A 158 -17.42 11.96 5.14
N LEU A 159 -18.33 10.99 5.26
CA LEU A 159 -19.67 11.22 5.81
C LEU A 159 -19.68 11.72 7.25
N GLY A 160 -18.74 11.21 8.07
CA GLY A 160 -18.78 11.35 9.53
C GLY A 160 -17.51 11.93 10.14
N SER A 161 -16.54 12.31 9.31
CA SER A 161 -15.27 12.86 9.80
C SER A 161 -14.58 13.69 8.72
N GLU A 162 -13.71 14.57 9.17
CA GLU A 162 -12.65 15.16 8.38
C GLU A 162 -11.32 14.78 9.04
N ILE A 163 -10.32 14.41 8.22
CA ILE A 163 -8.95 14.24 8.68
C ILE A 163 -8.03 15.18 7.89
N ALA A 164 -7.04 15.75 8.56
CA ALA A 164 -5.99 16.55 7.94
C ALA A 164 -4.68 15.76 7.99
N VAL A 165 -4.02 15.63 6.84
CA VAL A 165 -2.73 14.93 6.70
C VAL A 165 -1.77 15.81 5.90
N HIS A 166 -0.48 15.74 6.18
CA HIS A 166 0.52 16.46 5.39
C HIS A 166 0.65 15.84 4.00
N SER A 167 1.02 16.64 2.99
CA SER A 167 1.16 16.19 1.60
C SER A 167 2.12 15.02 1.41
N ASP A 168 3.12 14.93 2.30
CA ASP A 168 4.15 13.90 2.32
C ASP A 168 3.82 12.69 3.20
N ASP A 169 2.73 12.74 3.98
CA ASP A 169 2.35 11.62 4.83
C ASP A 169 1.86 10.45 3.96
N LEU A 170 2.32 9.24 4.30
CA LEU A 170 1.75 8.03 3.72
C LEU A 170 0.32 7.84 4.21
N VAL A 171 -0.59 7.66 3.26
CA VAL A 171 -2.00 7.36 3.55
C VAL A 171 -2.41 6.09 2.82
N ILE A 172 -3.36 5.37 3.42
CA ILE A 172 -3.91 4.14 2.84
C ILE A 172 -5.32 4.43 2.33
N TRP A 173 -5.52 4.23 1.03
CA TRP A 173 -6.82 4.39 0.39
C TRP A 173 -7.09 3.26 -0.60
N LEU A 174 -8.36 3.12 -0.99
CA LEU A 174 -8.79 2.23 -2.04
C LEU A 174 -9.22 3.03 -3.26
N SER A 175 -8.92 2.52 -4.44
CA SER A 175 -9.54 2.96 -5.68
C SER A 175 -10.35 1.82 -6.29
N LYS A 176 -11.50 2.13 -6.86
CA LYS A 176 -12.27 1.17 -7.64
C LYS A 176 -11.48 0.77 -8.89
N ILE A 177 -11.40 -0.52 -9.17
CA ILE A 177 -10.77 -1.04 -10.38
C ILE A 177 -11.74 -0.76 -11.53
N GLU A 178 -11.28 -0.06 -12.57
CA GLU A 178 -12.06 0.13 -13.78
C GLU A 178 -12.35 -1.23 -14.40
N GLN A 179 -13.61 -1.65 -14.39
CA GLN A 179 -14.03 -2.81 -15.15
C GLN A 179 -14.01 -2.42 -16.63
N LYS A 180 -12.99 -2.88 -17.36
CA LYS A 180 -13.08 -2.94 -18.82
C LYS A 180 -14.17 -3.97 -19.15
N PHE A 181 -15.38 -3.51 -19.43
CA PHE A 181 -16.38 -4.36 -20.06
C PHE A 181 -15.78 -4.87 -21.38
N PRO A 182 -15.84 -6.18 -21.68
CA PRO A 182 -15.50 -6.64 -23.01
C PRO A 182 -16.42 -5.89 -23.98
N SER A 183 -15.82 -5.17 -24.93
CA SER A 183 -16.54 -4.55 -26.03
C SER A 183 -17.24 -5.66 -26.80
N THR A 184 -18.56 -5.77 -26.65
CA THR A 184 -19.39 -6.65 -27.45
C THR A 184 -19.37 -6.16 -28.90
N THR A 185 -18.45 -6.71 -29.68
CA THR A 185 -18.39 -6.72 -31.15
C THR A 185 -17.58 -7.98 -31.44
N GLU A 186 -18.04 -9.00 -32.16
CA GLU A 186 -18.83 -9.01 -33.39
C GLU A 186 -19.71 -10.29 -33.43
N ILE A 187 -20.93 -10.16 -33.97
CA ILE A 187 -21.75 -11.27 -34.51
C ILE A 187 -21.45 -11.33 -36.01
#